data_AF-A0A415HVG5-F1
#
_entry.id   AF-A0A415HVG5-F1
#
_cell.length_a   1.000
_cell.length_b   1.000
_cell.length_c   1.000
_cell.angle_alpha   90.00
_cell.angle_beta   90.00
_cell.angle_gamma   90.00
#
_symmetry.space_group_name_H-M   'P 1'
#
loop_
_entity.id
_entity.type
_entity.pdbx_description
1 polymer ?
#
loop_
_entity_poly.entity_id
_entity_poly.type
_entity_poly.pdbx_seq_one_letter_code
_entity_poly.pdbx_strand_id
1 'polypeptide(L)'
;MARIDELRKQLVGNVFCSDDIDQALEKYDFYPVEVEDDEERNIFKYTNKKSQIWVYYSQDGEDYLVEKVINSNKKRGKTEVDPFFNPEDIKKMMDYFSEREMWTEYTIFMLELLLARRIGDTVSLKWSDFYDENGARKDRLNTLLEQKTDKIVDISISNIVWKYLDLYCEKMNIEPMEHYHEDIFPRAAKTYAPSKKEYEKAVASQADAFRNAFKKAADYCGIKNVSTHSLRKSFGYIAHTLQQFDPDNLVVLQSIFGHENVETTKRYIGVIREKARKTFEVVSQFIEDAANGVKTVIKNVPVIALRSNDLRDLLLEAVRMGQEGRTSMEDMSKLLDKAEEMRVS
;
A
#
# COMPACT_ATOMS: atom_id res chain seq x y z
N MET A 1 -29.00 0.55 6.56
CA MET A 1 -28.92 0.75 5.10
C MET A 1 -30.30 1.03 4.52
N ALA A 2 -31.29 0.14 4.64
CA ALA A 2 -32.64 0.33 4.10
C ALA A 2 -33.32 1.70 4.38
N ARG A 3 -33.17 2.26 5.60
CA ARG A 3 -33.80 3.53 5.98
C ARG A 3 -33.21 4.78 5.31
N ILE A 4 -31.92 4.79 4.98
CA ILE A 4 -31.25 5.96 4.37
C ILE A 4 -31.45 5.95 2.84
N ASP A 5 -31.52 4.78 2.23
CA ASP A 5 -31.82 4.66 0.80
C ASP A 5 -33.24 5.16 0.48
N GLU A 6 -34.17 5.04 1.43
CA GLU A 6 -35.51 5.62 1.34
C GLU A 6 -35.48 7.16 1.42
N LEU A 7 -34.74 7.72 2.37
CA LEU A 7 -34.51 9.16 2.48
C LEU A 7 -33.86 9.74 1.21
N ARG A 8 -32.90 9.04 0.60
CA ARG A 8 -32.30 9.45 -0.69
C ARG A 8 -33.33 9.50 -1.81
N LYS A 9 -34.21 8.51 -1.90
CA LYS A 9 -35.27 8.48 -2.92
C LYS A 9 -36.30 9.58 -2.73
N GLN A 10 -36.53 10.00 -1.48
CA GLN A 10 -37.46 11.09 -1.17
C GLN A 10 -36.86 12.46 -1.52
N LEU A 11 -35.58 12.68 -1.20
CA LEU A 11 -34.97 14.00 -1.32
C LEU A 11 -34.35 14.27 -2.71
N VAL A 12 -33.56 13.33 -3.25
CA VAL A 12 -32.75 13.61 -4.45
C VAL A 12 -33.63 13.85 -5.69
N GLY A 13 -33.39 14.98 -6.36
CA GLY A 13 -34.09 15.39 -7.58
C GLY A 13 -35.38 16.18 -7.33
N ASN A 14 -35.74 16.44 -6.07
CA ASN A 14 -36.91 17.23 -5.69
C ASN A 14 -36.49 18.58 -5.08
N VAL A 15 -37.40 19.55 -5.14
CA VAL A 15 -37.24 20.90 -4.61
C VAL A 15 -37.94 21.00 -3.26
N PHE A 16 -37.25 21.57 -2.27
CA PHE A 16 -37.74 21.72 -0.90
C PHE A 16 -37.38 23.09 -0.34
N CYS A 17 -38.13 23.58 0.65
CA CYS A 17 -37.60 24.62 1.53
C CYS A 17 -36.64 24.00 2.57
N SER A 18 -35.85 24.83 3.25
CA SER A 18 -34.90 24.35 4.26
C SER A 18 -35.60 23.54 5.38
N ASP A 19 -36.76 24.01 5.83
CA ASP A 19 -37.53 23.36 6.91
C ASP A 19 -38.05 21.97 6.52
N ASP A 20 -38.38 21.76 5.24
CA ASP A 20 -38.83 20.46 4.74
C ASP A 20 -37.69 19.43 4.74
N ILE A 21 -36.47 19.87 4.40
CA ILE A 21 -35.26 19.04 4.45
C ILE A 21 -34.95 18.65 5.90
N ASP A 22 -35.03 19.61 6.82
CA ASP A 22 -34.82 19.39 8.25
C ASP A 22 -35.83 18.40 8.82
N GLN A 23 -37.12 18.58 8.55
CA GLN A 23 -38.18 17.66 8.99
C GLN A 23 -38.03 16.26 8.39
N ALA A 24 -37.59 16.15 7.14
CA ALA A 24 -37.34 14.86 6.50
C ALA A 24 -36.20 14.11 7.20
N LEU A 25 -35.14 14.81 7.61
CA LEU A 25 -33.97 14.22 8.28
C LEU A 25 -34.21 13.95 9.77
N GLU A 26 -35.01 14.78 10.43
CA GLU A 26 -35.39 14.60 11.84
C GLU A 26 -36.15 13.27 12.06
N LYS A 27 -36.99 12.84 11.11
CA LYS A 27 -37.64 11.52 11.12
C LYS A 27 -36.67 10.34 11.20
N TYR A 28 -35.40 10.55 10.85
CA TYR A 28 -34.33 9.56 10.90
C TYR A 28 -33.27 9.88 11.97
N ASP A 29 -33.62 10.72 12.96
CA ASP A 29 -32.75 11.17 14.05
C ASP A 29 -31.53 12.00 13.60
N PHE A 30 -31.58 12.61 12.41
CA PHE A 30 -30.53 13.48 11.90
C PHE A 30 -30.87 14.95 12.14
N TYR A 31 -29.99 15.65 12.84
CA TYR A 31 -30.17 17.05 13.21
C TYR A 31 -29.11 17.93 12.54
N PRO A 32 -29.42 19.19 12.19
CA PRO A 32 -28.48 20.13 11.57
C PRO A 32 -27.20 20.28 12.40
N VAL A 33 -26.07 20.43 11.71
CA VAL A 33 -24.77 20.73 12.32
C VAL A 33 -24.41 22.16 11.95
N GLU A 34 -24.35 23.05 12.94
CA GLU A 34 -23.77 24.38 12.75
C GLU A 34 -22.28 24.24 12.41
N VAL A 35 -21.87 24.82 11.27
CA VAL A 35 -20.47 24.85 10.84
C VAL A 35 -20.02 26.30 10.96
N GLU A 36 -19.10 26.58 11.87
CA GLU A 36 -18.62 27.94 12.16
C GLU A 36 -17.73 28.53 11.05
N ASP A 37 -17.24 27.70 10.13
CA ASP A 37 -16.46 28.11 8.97
C ASP A 37 -16.54 26.99 7.93
N ASP A 38 -17.04 27.25 6.72
CA ASP A 38 -16.62 26.48 5.55
C ASP A 38 -16.97 27.21 4.24
N GLU A 39 -15.97 27.30 3.38
CA GLU A 39 -15.97 27.84 2.02
C GLU A 39 -16.86 27.03 1.03
N GLU A 40 -17.54 25.98 1.49
CA GLU A 40 -18.43 25.13 0.70
C GLU A 40 -19.86 25.71 0.66
N ARG A 41 -20.07 26.69 -0.22
CA ARG A 41 -21.42 27.17 -0.56
C ARG A 41 -22.18 26.01 -1.22
N ASN A 42 -23.34 25.64 -0.68
CA ASN A 42 -24.30 24.64 -1.19
C ASN A 42 -24.32 23.24 -0.53
N ILE A 43 -24.19 23.16 0.79
CA ILE A 43 -24.32 21.90 1.53
C ILE A 43 -25.04 22.08 2.88
N PHE A 44 -26.05 21.26 3.15
CA PHE A 44 -26.61 21.10 4.50
C PHE A 44 -26.00 19.87 5.16
N LYS A 45 -25.47 20.02 6.38
CA LYS A 45 -24.78 18.95 7.11
C LYS A 45 -25.61 18.53 8.32
N TYR A 46 -25.78 17.21 8.50
CA TYR A 46 -26.60 16.64 9.56
C TYR A 46 -25.89 15.50 10.30
N THR A 47 -26.23 15.30 11.57
CA THR A 47 -25.65 14.25 12.43
C THR A 47 -26.71 13.57 13.29
N ASN A 48 -26.56 12.26 13.51
CA ASN A 48 -27.30 11.51 14.53
C ASN A 48 -26.38 11.00 15.66
N LYS A 49 -25.25 11.70 15.87
CA LYS A 49 -24.11 11.34 16.76
C LYS A 49 -23.32 10.09 16.34
N LYS A 50 -23.90 9.15 15.60
CA LYS A 50 -23.22 7.90 15.13
C LYS A 50 -22.71 8.00 13.70
N SER A 51 -23.34 8.82 12.88
CA SER A 51 -23.08 9.00 11.45
C SER A 51 -23.45 10.43 11.03
N GLN A 52 -22.87 10.88 9.92
CA GLN A 52 -23.17 12.18 9.33
C GLN A 52 -23.75 12.00 7.93
N ILE A 53 -24.68 12.87 7.56
CA ILE A 53 -25.26 12.98 6.22
C ILE A 53 -25.03 14.40 5.71
N TRP A 54 -24.60 14.50 4.45
CA TRP A 54 -24.48 15.77 3.77
C TRP A 54 -25.44 15.81 2.59
N VAL A 55 -26.20 16.90 2.49
CA VAL A 55 -27.21 17.16 1.46
C VAL A 55 -26.68 18.29 0.59
N TYR A 56 -26.26 17.97 -0.62
CA TYR A 56 -25.85 18.96 -1.62
C TYR A 56 -27.09 19.47 -2.35
N TYR A 57 -27.12 20.78 -2.60
CA TYR A 57 -28.25 21.42 -3.25
C TYR A 57 -27.81 22.45 -4.29
N SER A 58 -28.75 22.86 -5.14
CA SER A 58 -28.67 24.13 -5.86
C SER A 58 -29.83 25.02 -5.38
N GLN A 59 -29.56 26.29 -5.09
CA GLN A 59 -30.53 27.22 -4.53
C GLN A 59 -31.06 28.18 -5.60
N ASP A 60 -32.38 28.40 -5.60
CA ASP A 60 -33.04 29.51 -6.31
C ASP A 60 -34.05 30.17 -5.35
N GLY A 61 -33.72 31.35 -4.84
CA GLY A 61 -34.52 32.00 -3.79
C GLY A 61 -34.55 31.20 -2.48
N GLU A 62 -35.75 30.85 -2.00
CA GLU A 62 -35.97 30.04 -0.79
C GLU A 62 -36.08 28.53 -1.08
N ASP A 63 -35.97 28.15 -2.36
CA ASP A 63 -36.11 26.79 -2.84
C ASP A 63 -34.74 26.13 -3.05
N TYR A 64 -34.62 24.89 -2.56
CA TYR A 64 -33.41 24.08 -2.62
C TYR A 64 -33.68 22.79 -3.42
N LEU A 65 -33.09 22.67 -4.60
CA LEU A 65 -33.07 21.41 -5.36
C LEU A 65 -32.00 20.51 -4.78
N VAL A 66 -32.39 19.37 -4.19
CA VAL A 66 -31.42 18.43 -3.62
C VAL A 66 -30.78 17.60 -4.74
N GLU A 67 -29.49 17.85 -4.99
CA GLU A 67 -28.72 17.17 -6.04
C GLU A 67 -28.22 15.80 -5.58
N LYS A 68 -27.76 15.71 -4.32
CA LYS A 68 -27.11 14.51 -3.81
C LYS A 68 -27.14 14.43 -2.29
N VAL A 69 -27.39 13.24 -1.76
CA VAL A 69 -27.29 12.96 -0.32
C VAL A 69 -26.23 11.90 -0.08
N ILE A 70 -25.16 12.25 0.63
CA ILE A 70 -24.04 11.34 0.94
C ILE A 70 -23.94 11.04 2.43
N ASN A 71 -23.49 9.82 2.75
CA ASN A 71 -23.09 9.49 4.11
C ASN A 71 -21.61 9.83 4.29
N SER A 72 -21.32 10.72 5.23
CA SER A 72 -19.96 10.92 5.72
C SER A 72 -19.71 9.93 6.87
N ASN A 73 -19.38 8.69 6.51
CA ASN A 73 -18.90 7.68 7.46
C ASN A 73 -17.37 7.77 7.67
N LYS A 74 -16.71 8.80 7.14
CA LYS A 74 -15.28 9.03 7.42
C LYS A 74 -15.16 9.47 8.88
N LYS A 75 -15.00 8.51 9.79
CA LYS A 75 -14.44 8.79 11.12
C LYS A 75 -13.16 9.61 10.89
N ARG A 76 -13.10 10.81 11.48
CA ARG A 76 -11.89 11.63 11.50
C ARG A 76 -10.79 10.80 12.17
N GLY A 77 -9.87 10.26 11.38
CA GLY A 77 -8.85 9.33 11.83
C GLY A 77 -7.97 8.90 10.66
N LYS A 78 -6.67 8.73 10.92
CA LYS A 78 -5.67 8.32 9.92
C LYS A 78 -5.98 6.87 9.51
N THR A 79 -6.54 6.67 8.31
CA THR A 79 -6.79 5.34 7.72
C THR A 79 -5.56 4.76 7.03
N GLU A 80 -4.44 5.48 7.09
CA GLU A 80 -3.23 5.17 6.36
C GLU A 80 -2.34 4.18 7.14
N VAL A 81 -2.24 2.97 6.60
CA VAL A 81 -1.40 1.90 7.13
C VAL A 81 0.05 2.00 6.65
N ASP A 82 0.96 1.45 7.44
CA ASP A 82 2.40 1.40 7.15
C ASP A 82 2.78 0.11 6.43
N PRO A 83 3.88 0.11 5.64
CA PRO A 83 4.53 -1.15 5.27
C PRO A 83 5.12 -1.83 6.52
N PHE A 84 5.44 -3.11 6.40
CA PHE A 84 6.34 -3.80 7.30
C PHE A 84 7.76 -3.26 7.08
N PHE A 85 8.21 -2.43 8.02
CA PHE A 85 9.55 -1.83 7.97
C PHE A 85 10.66 -2.82 8.31
N ASN A 86 10.34 -3.84 9.14
CA ASN A 86 11.29 -4.81 9.65
C ASN A 86 10.93 -6.24 9.16
N PRO A 87 11.90 -7.02 8.64
CA PRO A 87 11.68 -8.41 8.23
C PRO A 87 11.17 -9.31 9.35
N GLU A 88 11.51 -9.02 10.61
CA GLU A 88 11.09 -9.78 11.78
C GLU A 88 9.57 -9.77 11.95
N ASP A 89 8.90 -8.66 11.64
CA ASP A 89 7.45 -8.57 11.74
C ASP A 89 6.75 -9.38 10.63
N ILE A 90 7.36 -9.46 9.45
CA ILE A 90 6.91 -10.37 8.38
C ILE A 90 7.04 -11.81 8.85
N LYS A 91 8.20 -12.16 9.43
CA LYS A 91 8.44 -13.51 9.99
C LYS A 91 7.42 -13.87 11.07
N LYS A 92 7.11 -12.97 12.02
CA LYS A 92 6.09 -13.22 13.05
C LYS A 92 4.72 -13.53 12.44
N MET A 93 4.31 -12.79 11.40
CA MET A 93 3.06 -13.06 10.69
C MET A 93 3.08 -14.41 9.98
N MET A 94 4.19 -14.76 9.33
CA MET A 94 4.39 -16.07 8.70
C MET A 94 4.27 -17.19 9.73
N ASP A 95 5.02 -17.09 10.83
CA ASP A 95 5.03 -18.07 11.92
C ASP A 95 3.62 -18.23 12.51
N TYR A 96 2.90 -17.12 12.76
CA TYR A 96 1.54 -17.14 13.28
C TYR A 96 0.59 -18.03 12.46
N PHE A 97 0.61 -17.88 11.13
CA PHE A 97 -0.27 -18.64 10.25
C PHE A 97 0.20 -20.09 10.11
N SER A 98 1.51 -20.34 9.94
CA SER A 98 2.02 -21.70 9.76
C SER A 98 1.88 -22.56 11.01
N GLU A 99 2.14 -22.01 12.20
CA GLU A 99 2.02 -22.75 13.48
C GLU A 99 0.57 -23.13 13.81
N ARG A 100 -0.40 -22.45 13.18
CA ARG A 100 -1.84 -22.72 13.32
C ARG A 100 -2.42 -23.48 12.13
N GLU A 101 -1.56 -23.96 11.24
CA GLU A 101 -1.93 -24.67 10.01
C GLU A 101 -2.92 -23.88 9.13
N MET A 102 -2.90 -22.55 9.22
CA MET A 102 -3.72 -21.64 8.41
C MET A 102 -3.08 -21.46 7.03
N TRP A 103 -2.91 -22.55 6.29
CA TRP A 103 -2.11 -22.59 5.06
C TRP A 103 -2.71 -21.75 3.92
N THR A 104 -4.03 -21.59 3.89
CA THR A 104 -4.70 -20.69 2.93
C THR A 104 -4.34 -19.23 3.22
N GLU A 105 -4.50 -18.78 4.47
CA GLU A 105 -4.13 -17.42 4.87
C GLU A 105 -2.63 -17.18 4.73
N TYR A 106 -1.79 -18.15 5.10
CA TYR A 106 -0.35 -18.09 4.91
C TYR A 106 0.02 -17.84 3.44
N THR A 107 -0.60 -18.57 2.52
CA THR A 107 -0.29 -18.48 1.09
C THR A 107 -0.82 -17.17 0.50
N ILE A 108 -2.03 -16.73 0.88
CA ILE A 108 -2.56 -15.41 0.49
C ILE A 108 -1.61 -14.29 0.96
N PHE A 109 -1.13 -14.37 2.21
CA PHE A 109 -0.18 -13.41 2.77
C PHE A 109 1.12 -13.36 1.95
N MET A 110 1.69 -14.51 1.61
CA MET A 110 2.92 -14.57 0.81
C MET A 110 2.71 -14.07 -0.62
N LEU A 111 1.61 -14.45 -1.28
CA LEU A 111 1.33 -14.01 -2.66
C LEU A 111 1.05 -12.50 -2.73
N GLU A 112 0.30 -11.93 -1.79
CA GLU A 112 0.10 -10.46 -1.75
C GLU A 112 1.42 -9.71 -1.61
N LEU A 113 2.33 -10.20 -0.75
CA LEU A 113 3.64 -9.61 -0.54
C LEU A 113 4.54 -9.76 -1.77
N LEU A 114 4.61 -10.95 -2.36
CA LEU A 114 5.57 -11.26 -3.44
C LEU A 114 5.12 -10.78 -4.81
N LEU A 115 3.82 -10.79 -5.10
CA LEU A 115 3.27 -10.31 -6.37
C LEU A 115 2.90 -8.83 -6.30
N ALA A 116 3.01 -8.22 -5.13
CA ALA A 116 2.59 -6.85 -4.87
C ALA A 116 1.15 -6.58 -5.31
N ARG A 117 0.23 -7.55 -5.20
CA ARG A 117 -1.17 -7.44 -5.67
C ARG A 117 -2.11 -6.99 -4.54
N ARG A 118 -3.30 -6.49 -4.90
CA ARG A 118 -4.35 -6.20 -3.90
C ARG A 118 -5.02 -7.52 -3.51
N ILE A 119 -5.48 -7.63 -2.26
CA ILE A 119 -6.17 -8.83 -1.74
C ILE A 119 -7.25 -9.39 -2.67
N GLY A 120 -8.13 -8.54 -3.23
CA GLY A 120 -9.21 -9.00 -4.11
C GLY A 120 -8.69 -9.64 -5.40
N ASP A 121 -7.61 -9.08 -5.95
CA ASP A 121 -6.91 -9.63 -7.09
C ASP A 121 -6.19 -10.94 -6.72
N THR A 122 -5.59 -11.03 -5.52
CA THR A 122 -4.89 -12.23 -5.05
C THR A 122 -5.83 -13.41 -4.81
N VAL A 123 -6.99 -13.20 -4.18
CA VAL A 123 -7.92 -14.30 -3.87
C VAL A 123 -8.77 -14.75 -5.07
N SER A 124 -8.65 -14.07 -6.20
CA SER A 124 -9.27 -14.43 -7.48
C SER A 124 -8.28 -15.07 -8.47
N LEU A 125 -7.02 -15.27 -8.07
CA LEU A 125 -6.04 -16.01 -8.86
C LEU A 125 -6.51 -17.45 -9.12
N LYS A 126 -6.27 -17.93 -10.34
CA LYS A 126 -6.57 -19.29 -10.82
C LYS A 126 -5.29 -20.06 -11.11
N TRP A 127 -5.38 -21.39 -11.14
CA TRP A 127 -4.23 -22.23 -11.50
C TRP A 127 -3.74 -21.97 -12.93
N SER A 128 -4.66 -21.72 -13.86
CA SER A 128 -4.38 -21.30 -15.23
C SER A 128 -3.64 -19.96 -15.37
N ASP A 129 -3.57 -19.13 -14.32
CA ASP A 129 -2.71 -17.94 -14.34
C ASP A 129 -1.23 -18.31 -14.19
N PHE A 130 -0.93 -19.43 -13.53
CA PHE A 130 0.42 -19.88 -13.19
C PHE A 130 0.92 -21.04 -14.07
N TYR A 131 0.00 -21.83 -14.63
CA TYR A 131 0.33 -22.97 -15.47
C TYR A 131 -0.17 -22.77 -16.90
N ASP A 132 0.54 -23.36 -17.85
CA ASP A 132 0.05 -23.62 -19.21
C ASP A 132 -0.80 -24.90 -19.23
N GLU A 133 -1.62 -25.08 -20.27
CA GLU A 133 -2.50 -26.25 -20.42
C GLU A 133 -1.75 -27.59 -20.43
N ASN A 134 -0.47 -27.58 -20.83
CA ASN A 134 0.40 -28.75 -20.83
C ASN A 134 1.06 -29.03 -19.46
N GLY A 135 0.75 -28.24 -18.43
CA GLY A 135 1.32 -28.35 -17.09
C GLY A 135 2.65 -27.64 -16.88
N ALA A 136 3.17 -26.92 -17.88
CA ALA A 136 4.36 -26.09 -17.70
C ALA A 136 4.08 -24.91 -16.77
N ARG A 137 5.04 -24.60 -15.89
CA ARG A 137 5.00 -23.42 -15.03
C ARG A 137 5.32 -22.18 -15.85
N LYS A 138 4.48 -21.16 -15.76
CA LYS A 138 4.70 -19.85 -16.38
C LYS A 138 5.79 -19.08 -15.63
N ASP A 139 6.52 -18.26 -16.37
CA ASP A 139 7.53 -17.34 -15.85
C ASP A 139 6.94 -15.95 -15.54
N ARG A 140 5.74 -15.65 -16.03
CA ARG A 140 5.07 -14.36 -15.89
C ARG A 140 3.55 -14.51 -15.73
N LEU A 141 2.96 -13.63 -14.91
CA LEU A 141 1.53 -13.37 -14.88
C LEU A 141 1.25 -12.24 -15.87
N ASN A 142 0.65 -12.57 -17.02
CA ASN A 142 0.38 -11.62 -18.11
C ASN A 142 -1.09 -11.63 -18.59
N THR A 143 -1.97 -12.38 -17.92
CA THR A 143 -3.39 -12.54 -18.26
C THR A 143 -4.34 -11.79 -17.32
N LEU A 144 -3.82 -11.21 -16.23
CA LEU A 144 -4.64 -10.67 -15.14
C LEU A 144 -4.91 -9.17 -15.31
N LEU A 145 -6.18 -8.83 -15.48
CA LEU A 145 -6.67 -7.45 -15.38
C LEU A 145 -6.63 -6.99 -13.92
N GLU A 146 -6.10 -5.79 -13.65
CA GLU A 146 -6.30 -5.16 -12.33
C GLU A 146 -7.76 -4.69 -12.19
N GLN A 147 -8.44 -5.06 -11.09
CA GLN A 147 -9.85 -4.73 -10.80
C GLN A 147 -10.21 -3.23 -10.88
N LYS A 148 -9.23 -2.32 -10.81
CA LYS A 148 -9.46 -0.87 -10.79
C LYS A 148 -9.04 -0.13 -12.05
N THR A 149 -8.25 -0.75 -12.93
CA THR A 149 -7.54 -0.01 -13.98
C THR A 149 -7.62 -0.63 -15.37
N ASP A 150 -8.25 -1.81 -15.55
CA ASP A 150 -8.30 -2.54 -16.83
C ASP A 150 -6.93 -2.72 -17.53
N LYS A 151 -5.82 -2.50 -16.80
CA LYS A 151 -4.47 -2.68 -17.31
C LYS A 151 -4.02 -4.12 -17.04
N ILE A 152 -3.49 -4.74 -18.08
CA ILE A 152 -2.75 -5.99 -17.97
C ILE A 152 -1.47 -5.68 -17.21
N VAL A 153 -1.27 -6.35 -16.08
CA VAL A 153 -0.02 -6.24 -15.32
C VAL A 153 0.85 -7.42 -15.71
N ASP A 154 2.09 -7.12 -16.10
CA ASP A 154 3.07 -8.10 -16.51
C ASP A 154 4.08 -8.33 -15.38
N ILE A 155 3.82 -9.35 -14.55
CA ILE A 155 4.56 -9.62 -13.31
C ILE A 155 5.42 -10.85 -13.49
N SER A 156 6.72 -10.76 -13.23
CA SER A 156 7.59 -11.94 -13.23
C SER A 156 7.30 -12.82 -12.00
N ILE A 157 7.14 -14.13 -12.23
CA ILE A 157 6.94 -15.13 -11.19
C ILE A 157 8.32 -15.67 -10.80
N SER A 158 8.79 -15.29 -9.61
CA SER A 158 10.08 -15.76 -9.10
C SER A 158 9.98 -17.16 -8.47
N ASN A 159 11.11 -17.87 -8.37
CA ASN A 159 11.17 -19.21 -7.76
C ASN A 159 10.64 -19.25 -6.32
N ILE A 160 10.70 -18.13 -5.58
CA ILE A 160 10.16 -18.08 -4.23
C ILE A 160 8.62 -18.11 -4.22
N VAL A 161 7.95 -17.57 -5.24
CA VAL A 161 6.50 -17.71 -5.40
C VAL A 161 6.14 -19.17 -5.57
N TRP A 162 6.87 -19.87 -6.45
CA TRP A 162 6.71 -21.31 -6.65
C TRP A 162 6.92 -22.12 -5.39
N LYS A 163 7.96 -21.82 -4.61
CA LYS A 163 8.20 -22.47 -3.30
C LYS A 163 6.96 -22.41 -2.39
N TYR A 164 6.29 -21.26 -2.32
CA TYR A 164 5.11 -21.10 -1.46
C TYR A 164 3.83 -21.72 -2.04
N LEU A 165 3.67 -21.71 -3.37
CA LEU A 165 2.59 -22.44 -4.03
C LEU A 165 2.75 -23.94 -3.85
N ASP A 166 3.97 -24.47 -4.00
CA ASP A 166 4.27 -25.90 -3.83
C ASP A 166 3.98 -26.34 -2.39
N LEU A 167 4.40 -25.53 -1.40
CA LEU A 167 4.07 -25.76 0.01
C LEU A 167 2.55 -25.75 0.24
N TYR A 168 1.81 -24.84 -0.39
CA TYR A 168 0.36 -24.81 -0.29
C TYR A 168 -0.28 -26.08 -0.86
N CYS A 169 0.16 -26.52 -2.05
CA CYS A 169 -0.32 -27.73 -2.69
C CYS A 169 -0.05 -28.97 -1.83
N GLU A 170 1.15 -29.08 -1.27
CA GLU A 170 1.52 -30.16 -0.34
C GLU A 170 0.59 -30.18 0.89
N LYS A 171 0.43 -29.03 1.56
CA LYS A 171 -0.33 -28.96 2.82
C LYS A 171 -1.83 -29.10 2.64
N MET A 172 -2.35 -28.73 1.49
CA MET A 172 -3.77 -28.85 1.16
C MET A 172 -4.09 -30.11 0.34
N ASN A 173 -3.08 -30.91 -0.02
CA ASN A 173 -3.20 -32.07 -0.89
C ASN A 173 -3.93 -31.73 -2.21
N ILE A 174 -3.44 -30.70 -2.91
CA ILE A 174 -3.98 -30.21 -4.18
C ILE A 174 -3.04 -30.61 -5.32
N GLU A 175 -3.60 -31.17 -6.38
CA GLU A 175 -2.93 -31.31 -7.68
C GLU A 175 -3.40 -30.18 -8.61
N PRO A 176 -2.58 -29.14 -8.87
CA PRO A 176 -3.01 -27.94 -9.61
C PRO A 176 -3.65 -28.23 -10.97
N MET A 177 -3.14 -29.23 -11.69
CA MET A 177 -3.61 -29.53 -13.04
C MET A 177 -5.00 -30.17 -13.08
N GLU A 178 -5.43 -30.83 -12.01
CA GLU A 178 -6.81 -31.32 -11.88
C GLU A 178 -7.81 -30.16 -11.68
N HIS A 179 -7.31 -28.98 -11.25
CA HIS A 179 -8.09 -27.80 -10.93
C HIS A 179 -7.76 -26.61 -11.84
N TYR A 180 -7.22 -26.84 -13.04
CA TYR A 180 -6.62 -25.81 -13.91
C TYR A 180 -7.46 -24.53 -14.11
N HIS A 181 -8.79 -24.65 -14.25
CA HIS A 181 -9.70 -23.50 -14.45
C HIS A 181 -10.29 -22.92 -13.15
N GLU A 182 -10.02 -23.56 -12.02
CA GLU A 182 -10.51 -23.17 -10.71
C GLU A 182 -9.64 -22.10 -10.06
N ASP A 183 -10.23 -21.40 -9.10
CA ASP A 183 -9.50 -20.46 -8.26
C ASP A 183 -8.54 -21.23 -7.34
N ILE A 184 -7.33 -20.71 -7.13
CA ILE A 184 -6.33 -21.28 -6.20
C ILE A 184 -6.89 -21.39 -4.78
N PHE A 185 -7.75 -20.43 -4.39
CA PHE A 185 -8.38 -20.37 -3.07
C PHE A 185 -9.89 -20.56 -3.20
N PRO A 186 -10.38 -21.77 -3.54
CA PRO A 186 -11.79 -21.97 -3.84
C PRO A 186 -12.68 -21.75 -2.61
N ARG A 187 -13.90 -21.26 -2.85
CA ARG A 187 -14.99 -21.22 -1.86
C ARG A 187 -16.28 -21.53 -2.60
N ALA A 188 -17.21 -22.26 -1.97
CA ALA A 188 -18.48 -22.61 -2.58
C ALA A 188 -19.22 -21.39 -3.19
N ALA A 189 -19.20 -20.24 -2.49
CA ALA A 189 -19.80 -19.00 -2.98
C ALA A 189 -19.15 -18.44 -4.27
N LYS A 190 -17.88 -18.76 -4.53
CA LYS A 190 -17.18 -18.42 -5.80
C LYS A 190 -17.43 -19.48 -6.86
N THR A 191 -17.22 -20.75 -6.52
CA THR A 191 -17.32 -21.89 -7.45
C THR A 191 -18.71 -22.00 -8.07
N TYR A 192 -19.76 -21.77 -7.27
CA TYR A 192 -21.15 -21.87 -7.71
C TYR A 192 -21.81 -20.52 -7.95
N ALA A 193 -21.02 -19.45 -8.15
CA ALA A 193 -21.57 -18.13 -8.41
C ALA A 193 -22.35 -18.12 -9.75
N PRO A 194 -23.64 -17.75 -9.76
CA PRO A 194 -24.47 -17.82 -10.97
C PRO A 194 -24.19 -16.69 -11.97
N SER A 195 -23.40 -15.69 -11.58
CA SER A 195 -23.06 -14.56 -12.43
C SER A 195 -21.73 -13.94 -12.01
N LYS A 196 -21.12 -13.15 -12.91
CA LYS A 196 -19.90 -12.38 -12.62
C LYS A 196 -20.06 -11.50 -11.37
N LYS A 197 -21.21 -10.85 -11.21
CA LYS A 197 -21.49 -9.97 -10.06
C LYS A 197 -21.53 -10.73 -8.73
N GLU A 198 -22.13 -11.93 -8.72
CA GLU A 198 -22.15 -12.78 -7.52
C GLU A 198 -20.76 -13.33 -7.21
N TYR A 199 -19.97 -13.65 -8.24
CA TYR A 199 -18.56 -14.05 -8.08
C TYR A 199 -17.73 -12.92 -7.45
N GLU A 200 -17.84 -11.69 -7.97
CA GLU A 200 -17.15 -10.51 -7.42
C GLU A 200 -17.53 -10.24 -5.96
N LYS A 201 -18.80 -10.43 -5.60
CA LYS A 201 -19.28 -10.34 -4.22
C LYS A 201 -18.68 -11.43 -3.33
N ALA A 202 -18.56 -12.66 -3.83
CA ALA A 202 -17.94 -13.76 -3.12
C ALA A 202 -16.42 -13.54 -2.93
N VAL A 203 -15.72 -13.01 -3.94
CA VAL A 203 -14.32 -12.56 -3.87
C VAL A 203 -14.16 -11.47 -2.80
N ALA A 204 -15.03 -10.46 -2.78
CA ALA A 204 -15.00 -9.40 -1.77
C ALA A 204 -15.21 -9.96 -0.35
N SER A 205 -16.13 -10.90 -0.18
CA SER A 205 -16.37 -11.58 1.10
C SER A 205 -15.16 -12.41 1.56
N GLN A 206 -14.48 -13.10 0.64
CA GLN A 206 -13.24 -13.82 0.95
C GLN A 206 -12.11 -12.87 1.34
N ALA A 207 -11.96 -11.76 0.62
CA ALA A 207 -11.00 -10.72 0.96
C ALA A 207 -11.26 -10.16 2.37
N ASP A 208 -12.52 -9.93 2.75
CA ASP A 208 -12.87 -9.47 4.10
C ASP A 208 -12.58 -10.51 5.18
N ALA A 209 -12.84 -11.80 4.89
CA ALA A 209 -12.47 -12.87 5.80
C ALA A 209 -10.94 -12.90 6.04
N PHE A 210 -10.15 -12.76 4.98
CA PHE A 210 -8.69 -12.67 5.11
C PHE A 210 -8.25 -11.40 5.86
N ARG A 211 -8.85 -10.22 5.58
CA ARG A 211 -8.56 -8.99 6.34
C ARG A 211 -8.78 -9.18 7.85
N ASN A 212 -9.83 -9.89 8.23
CA ASN A 212 -10.11 -10.22 9.63
C ASN A 212 -9.06 -11.17 10.22
N ALA A 213 -8.66 -12.21 9.48
CA ALA A 213 -7.60 -13.13 9.91
C ALA A 213 -6.24 -12.41 10.05
N PHE A 214 -5.88 -11.58 9.07
CA PHE A 214 -4.70 -10.73 9.08
C PHE A 214 -4.68 -9.83 10.30
N LYS A 215 -5.79 -9.16 10.61
CA LYS A 215 -5.88 -8.28 11.78
C LYS A 215 -5.64 -9.04 13.08
N LYS A 216 -6.25 -10.22 13.24
CA LYS A 216 -6.03 -11.08 14.42
C LYS A 216 -4.57 -11.51 14.57
N ALA A 217 -3.93 -11.86 13.46
CA ALA A 217 -2.50 -12.20 13.43
C ALA A 217 -1.64 -11.01 13.86
N ALA A 218 -1.86 -9.83 13.26
CA ALA A 218 -1.13 -8.61 13.59
C ALA A 218 -1.30 -8.22 15.07
N ASP A 219 -2.55 -8.26 15.57
CA ASP A 219 -2.86 -7.97 16.98
C ASP A 219 -2.14 -8.96 17.92
N TYR A 220 -2.12 -10.25 17.59
CA TYR A 220 -1.41 -11.28 18.36
C TYR A 220 0.11 -11.06 18.37
N CYS A 221 0.68 -10.69 17.23
CA CYS A 221 2.10 -10.42 17.08
C CYS A 221 2.53 -9.05 17.65
N GLY A 222 1.59 -8.24 18.15
CA GLY A 222 1.85 -6.89 18.65
C GLY A 222 2.19 -5.87 17.56
N ILE A 223 1.86 -6.16 16.30
CA ILE A 223 2.19 -5.35 15.14
C ILE A 223 1.05 -4.35 14.91
N LYS A 224 1.38 -3.05 14.96
CA LYS A 224 0.39 -1.97 14.88
C LYS A 224 0.41 -1.30 13.51
N ASN A 225 -0.72 -0.66 13.18
CA ASN A 225 -0.91 0.15 11.96
C ASN A 225 -0.66 -0.60 10.63
N VAL A 226 -0.94 -1.91 10.60
CA VAL A 226 -0.85 -2.74 9.40
C VAL A 226 -2.22 -3.24 8.94
N SER A 227 -2.36 -3.49 7.64
CA SER A 227 -3.50 -4.18 7.03
C SER A 227 -3.04 -4.97 5.80
N THR A 228 -3.94 -5.58 5.05
CA THR A 228 -3.58 -6.25 3.78
C THR A 228 -2.91 -5.30 2.78
N HIS A 229 -3.29 -4.01 2.77
CA HIS A 229 -2.57 -3.01 1.95
C HIS A 229 -1.11 -2.80 2.37
N SER A 230 -0.74 -3.14 3.60
CA SER A 230 0.64 -3.09 4.06
C SER A 230 1.52 -4.07 3.29
N LEU A 231 1.02 -5.22 2.84
CA LEU A 231 1.82 -6.21 2.11
C LEU A 231 2.32 -5.65 0.77
N ARG A 232 1.41 -5.09 -0.03
CA ARG A 232 1.76 -4.40 -1.28
C ARG A 232 2.72 -3.22 -1.06
N LYS A 233 2.51 -2.42 -0.01
CA LYS A 233 3.44 -1.34 0.35
C LYS A 233 4.82 -1.87 0.75
N SER A 234 4.86 -3.00 1.46
CA SER A 234 6.09 -3.62 1.95
C SER A 234 6.94 -4.13 0.82
N PHE A 235 6.34 -4.72 -0.22
CA PHE A 235 7.07 -5.07 -1.44
C PHE A 235 7.85 -3.87 -1.96
N GLY A 236 7.16 -2.73 -2.15
CA GLY A 236 7.79 -1.52 -2.68
C GLY A 236 8.83 -0.93 -1.73
N TYR A 237 8.56 -0.94 -0.42
CA TYR A 237 9.51 -0.48 0.60
C TYR A 237 10.80 -1.31 0.60
N ILE A 238 10.66 -2.64 0.62
CA ILE A 238 11.78 -3.58 0.62
C ILE A 238 12.57 -3.46 -0.69
N ALA A 239 11.88 -3.48 -1.84
CA ALA A 239 12.52 -3.31 -3.14
C ALA A 239 13.31 -2.00 -3.21
N HIS A 240 12.73 -0.89 -2.75
CA HIS A 240 13.44 0.39 -2.69
C HIS A 240 14.63 0.34 -1.73
N THR A 241 14.48 -0.26 -0.55
CA THR A 241 15.56 -0.32 0.45
C THR A 241 16.74 -1.15 -0.06
N LEU A 242 16.47 -2.27 -0.73
CA LEU A 242 17.50 -3.16 -1.31
C LEU A 242 18.17 -2.57 -2.55
N GLN A 243 17.48 -1.70 -3.29
CA GLN A 243 17.93 -1.14 -4.57
C GLN A 243 17.94 0.39 -4.57
N GLN A 244 18.15 1.02 -3.41
CA GLN A 244 18.03 2.49 -3.26
C GLN A 244 19.04 3.29 -4.10
N PHE A 245 20.10 2.63 -4.59
CA PHE A 245 21.14 3.22 -5.43
C PHE A 245 20.96 2.91 -6.92
N ASP A 246 19.93 2.14 -7.28
CA ASP A 246 19.54 1.95 -8.67
C ASP A 246 18.70 3.16 -9.12
N PRO A 247 19.15 3.94 -10.13
CA PRO A 247 18.44 5.13 -10.59
C PRO A 247 17.05 4.82 -11.15
N ASP A 248 16.83 3.61 -11.67
CA ASP A 248 15.57 3.21 -12.31
C ASP A 248 14.58 2.58 -11.33
N ASN A 249 15.02 2.19 -10.12
CA ASN A 249 14.20 1.44 -9.15
C ASN A 249 12.84 2.10 -8.88
N LEU A 250 12.82 3.41 -8.63
CA LEU A 250 11.59 4.13 -8.30
C LEU A 250 10.65 4.29 -9.50
N VAL A 251 11.20 4.35 -10.72
CA VAL A 251 10.42 4.38 -11.97
C VAL A 251 9.76 3.03 -12.20
N VAL A 252 10.51 1.94 -11.97
CA VAL A 252 9.97 0.56 -12.02
C VAL A 252 8.85 0.39 -10.99
N LEU A 253 9.06 0.80 -9.74
CA LEU A 253 8.03 0.74 -8.70
C LEU A 253 6.80 1.60 -9.02
N GLN A 254 6.99 2.78 -9.61
CA GLN A 254 5.89 3.60 -10.10
C GLN A 254 5.05 2.85 -11.14
N SER A 255 5.70 2.18 -12.09
CA SER A 255 5.02 1.37 -13.10
C SER A 255 4.25 0.21 -12.48
N ILE A 256 4.87 -0.55 -11.56
CA ILE A 256 4.25 -1.67 -10.85
C ILE A 256 2.98 -1.22 -10.10
N PHE A 257 3.02 -0.04 -9.47
CA PHE A 257 1.88 0.45 -8.70
C PHE A 257 0.87 1.25 -9.52
N GLY A 258 1.20 1.62 -10.77
CA GLY A 258 0.36 2.46 -11.62
C GLY A 258 0.17 3.87 -11.07
N HIS A 259 1.18 4.42 -10.38
CA HIS A 259 1.11 5.78 -9.83
C HIS A 259 1.48 6.84 -10.86
N GLU A 260 0.92 8.04 -10.70
CA GLU A 260 1.15 9.16 -11.62
C GLU A 260 2.59 9.70 -11.59
N ASN A 261 3.25 9.63 -10.44
CA ASN A 261 4.62 10.12 -10.28
C ASN A 261 5.38 9.37 -9.19
N VAL A 262 6.71 9.48 -9.24
CA VAL A 262 7.64 8.86 -8.28
C VAL A 262 7.39 9.33 -6.85
N GLU A 263 7.00 10.59 -6.64
CA GLU A 263 6.78 11.11 -5.29
C GLU A 263 5.57 10.42 -4.61
N THR A 264 4.49 10.20 -5.36
CA THR A 264 3.34 9.40 -4.93
C THR A 264 3.78 7.99 -4.55
N THR A 265 4.67 7.36 -5.34
CA THR A 265 5.25 6.06 -5.00
C THR A 265 6.02 6.11 -3.69
N LYS A 266 6.94 7.06 -3.51
CA LYS A 266 7.74 7.21 -2.28
C LYS A 266 6.87 7.40 -1.04
N ARG A 267 5.77 8.17 -1.14
CA ARG A 267 4.80 8.33 -0.04
C ARG A 267 4.03 7.03 0.19
N TYR A 268 3.53 6.40 -0.86
CA TYR A 268 2.74 5.18 -0.79
C TYR A 268 3.49 4.05 -0.08
N ILE A 269 4.74 3.80 -0.47
CA ILE A 269 5.59 2.74 0.10
C ILE A 269 6.21 3.12 1.46
N GLY A 270 5.89 4.29 2.02
CA GLY A 270 6.32 4.68 3.38
C GLY A 270 7.76 5.20 3.51
N VAL A 271 8.53 5.31 2.44
CA VAL A 271 9.94 5.78 2.47
C VAL A 271 10.06 7.18 3.06
N ILE A 272 9.19 8.11 2.66
CA ILE A 272 9.20 9.49 3.19
C ILE A 272 8.90 9.51 4.69
N ARG A 273 7.95 8.67 5.13
CA ARG A 273 7.56 8.60 6.54
C ARG A 273 8.68 8.05 7.41
N GLU A 274 9.30 6.96 6.97
CA GLU A 274 10.42 6.38 7.72
C GLU A 274 11.62 7.34 7.75
N LYS A 275 11.92 8.00 6.64
CA LYS A 275 12.98 9.02 6.59
C LYS A 275 12.67 10.19 7.52
N ALA A 276 11.43 10.66 7.57
CA ALA A 276 11.00 11.69 8.51
C ALA A 276 11.22 11.24 9.97
N ARG A 277 10.80 10.01 10.33
CA ARG A 277 11.02 9.46 11.67
C ARG A 277 12.51 9.45 12.05
N LYS A 278 13.36 8.90 11.18
CA LYS A 278 14.82 8.86 11.39
C LYS A 278 15.42 10.26 11.51
N THR A 279 14.89 11.23 10.75
CA THR A 279 15.36 12.63 10.81
C THR A 279 15.16 13.22 12.19
N PHE A 280 13.98 13.03 12.80
CA PHE A 280 13.74 13.49 14.18
C PHE A 280 14.69 12.82 15.18
N GLU A 281 14.89 11.50 15.07
CA GLU A 281 15.83 10.77 15.95
C GLU A 281 17.26 11.29 15.84
N VAL A 282 17.76 11.53 14.61
CA VAL A 282 19.10 12.09 14.37
C VAL A 282 19.25 13.48 14.99
N VAL A 283 18.25 14.35 14.83
CA VAL A 283 18.27 15.69 15.43
C VAL A 283 18.26 15.61 16.96
N SER A 284 17.40 14.75 17.54
CA SER A 284 17.36 14.53 18.99
C SER A 284 18.70 14.03 19.53
N GLN A 285 19.32 13.04 18.87
CA GLN A 285 20.61 12.52 19.29
C GLN A 285 21.71 13.58 19.19
N PHE A 286 21.72 14.39 18.13
CA PHE A 286 22.68 15.48 17.99
C PHE A 286 22.61 16.48 19.15
N ILE A 287 21.40 16.84 19.60
CA ILE A 287 21.22 17.75 20.74
C ILE A 287 21.67 17.09 22.04
N GLU A 288 21.32 15.81 22.26
CA GLU A 288 21.72 15.04 23.44
C GLU A 288 23.25 14.88 23.55
N ASP A 289 23.90 14.55 22.44
CA ASP A 289 25.35 14.43 22.35
C ASP A 289 26.03 15.77 22.70
N ALA A 290 25.49 16.88 22.18
CA ALA A 290 26.00 18.22 22.49
C ALA A 290 25.84 18.56 23.98
N ALA A 291 24.69 18.21 24.59
CA ALA A 291 24.44 18.41 26.02
C ALA A 291 25.39 17.59 26.91
N ASN A 292 25.75 16.38 26.47
CA ASN A 292 26.67 15.50 27.17
C ASN A 292 28.16 15.81 26.89
N GLY A 293 28.47 16.90 26.18
CA GLY A 293 29.83 17.31 25.86
C GLY A 293 30.53 16.42 24.83
N VAL A 294 29.78 15.56 24.13
CA VAL A 294 30.30 14.80 23.00
C VAL A 294 30.51 15.78 21.84
N LYS A 295 31.68 15.74 21.21
CA LYS A 295 31.96 16.59 20.05
C LYS A 295 31.06 16.18 18.88
N THR A 296 29.97 16.90 18.70
CA THR A 296 29.04 16.66 17.61
C THR A 296 29.65 17.17 16.31
N VAL A 297 29.90 16.24 15.39
CA VAL A 297 30.29 16.58 14.01
C VAL A 297 29.07 16.38 13.15
N ILE A 298 28.62 17.43 12.46
CA ILE A 298 27.65 17.28 11.37
C ILE A 298 28.37 16.53 10.25
N LYS A 299 28.41 15.20 10.36
CA LYS A 299 28.78 14.34 9.26
C LYS A 299 27.57 14.33 8.34
N ASN A 300 27.54 15.26 7.39
CA ASN A 300 26.88 14.94 6.13
C ASN A 300 27.51 13.61 5.72
N VAL A 301 26.76 12.52 5.74
CA VAL A 301 27.20 11.30 5.08
C VAL A 301 26.62 11.39 3.68
N PRO A 302 27.32 12.00 2.71
CA PRO A 302 26.94 11.79 1.32
C PRO A 302 27.28 10.33 1.02
N VAL A 303 26.26 9.53 0.74
CA VAL A 303 26.50 8.35 -0.08
C VAL A 303 26.75 8.90 -1.49
N ILE A 304 28.01 8.91 -1.90
CA ILE A 304 28.39 9.25 -3.28
C ILE A 304 28.17 7.98 -4.11
N ALA A 305 27.10 7.97 -4.91
CA ALA A 305 26.89 6.95 -5.91
C ALA A 305 27.83 7.23 -7.10
N LEU A 306 28.72 6.29 -7.41
CA LEU A 306 29.70 6.37 -8.51
C LEU A 306 29.50 5.21 -9.47
N ARG A 307 29.74 5.40 -10.77
CA ARG A 307 29.85 4.25 -11.68
C ARG A 307 31.11 3.46 -11.31
N SER A 308 31.11 2.16 -11.58
CA SER A 308 32.26 1.29 -11.22
C SER A 308 33.57 1.74 -11.86
N ASN A 309 33.52 2.35 -13.05
CA ASN A 309 34.70 2.90 -13.72
C ASN A 309 35.21 4.18 -13.03
N ASP A 310 34.31 5.08 -12.63
CA ASP A 310 34.67 6.32 -11.93
C ASP A 310 35.29 6.01 -10.56
N LEU A 311 34.72 5.04 -9.83
CA LEU A 311 35.31 4.54 -8.59
C LEU A 311 36.70 3.92 -8.83
N ARG A 312 36.87 3.12 -9.88
CA ARG A 312 38.16 2.52 -10.23
C ARG A 312 39.21 3.61 -10.50
N ASP A 313 38.86 4.63 -11.25
CA ASP A 313 39.79 5.69 -11.62
C ASP A 313 40.20 6.55 -10.41
N LEU A 314 39.26 6.83 -9.50
CA LEU A 314 39.55 7.46 -8.20
C LEU A 314 40.52 6.64 -7.35
N LEU A 315 40.32 5.32 -7.27
CA LEU A 315 41.21 4.43 -6.51
C LEU A 315 42.61 4.35 -7.14
N LEU A 316 42.70 4.30 -8.46
CA LEU A 316 43.98 4.30 -9.18
C LEU A 316 44.74 5.62 -8.95
N GLU A 317 44.04 6.74 -8.96
CA GLU A 317 44.63 8.04 -8.68
C GLU A 317 45.11 8.16 -7.23
N ALA A 318 44.35 7.64 -6.27
CA ALA A 318 44.77 7.56 -4.87
C ALA A 318 46.04 6.73 -4.69
N VAL A 319 46.15 5.59 -5.38
CA VAL A 319 47.37 4.74 -5.36
C VAL A 319 48.56 5.50 -5.96
N ARG A 320 48.37 6.18 -7.10
CA ARG A 320 49.44 6.97 -7.74
C ARG A 320 49.92 8.09 -6.83
N MET A 321 48.99 8.83 -6.23
CA MET A 321 49.30 9.90 -5.27
C MET A 321 50.10 9.37 -4.08
N GLY A 322 49.74 8.20 -3.54
CA GLY A 322 50.53 7.54 -2.50
C GLY A 322 51.96 7.20 -2.93
N GLN A 323 52.15 6.70 -4.16
CA GLN A 323 53.48 6.41 -4.71
C GLN A 323 54.32 7.67 -4.93
N GLU A 324 53.69 8.81 -5.22
CA GLU A 324 54.31 10.12 -5.36
C GLU A 324 54.58 10.82 -4.01
N GLY A 325 54.23 10.18 -2.88
CA GLY A 325 54.38 10.76 -1.54
C GLY A 325 53.32 11.80 -1.17
N ARG A 326 52.24 11.90 -1.95
CA ARG A 326 51.11 12.83 -1.76
C ARG A 326 50.03 12.22 -0.86
N THR A 327 50.33 12.15 0.44
CA THR A 327 49.47 11.50 1.44
C THR A 327 48.92 12.48 2.49
N SER A 328 48.90 13.77 2.18
CA SER A 328 48.43 14.79 3.11
C SER A 328 46.89 14.79 3.24
N MET A 329 46.38 15.42 4.30
CA MET A 329 44.93 15.66 4.43
C MET A 329 44.37 16.51 3.27
N GLU A 330 45.18 17.42 2.72
CA GLU A 330 44.79 18.26 1.58
C GLU A 330 44.66 17.44 0.29
N ASP A 331 45.55 16.47 0.10
CA ASP A 331 45.48 15.51 -1.01
C ASP A 331 44.24 14.62 -0.93
N MET A 332 43.89 14.15 0.28
CA MET A 332 42.65 13.40 0.52
C MET A 332 41.41 14.26 0.23
N SER A 333 41.41 15.54 0.62
CA SER A 333 40.30 16.46 0.33
C SER A 333 40.08 16.62 -1.18
N LYS A 334 41.16 16.78 -1.96
CA LYS A 334 41.08 16.90 -3.43
C LYS A 334 40.48 15.66 -4.10
N LEU A 335 40.81 14.47 -3.61
CA LEU A 335 40.22 13.21 -4.08
C LEU A 335 38.72 13.13 -3.77
N LEU A 336 38.30 13.61 -2.59
CA LEU A 336 36.89 13.65 -2.20
C LEU A 336 36.09 14.67 -3.02
N ASP A 337 36.66 15.85 -3.28
CA ASP A 337 36.03 16.86 -4.15
C ASP A 337 35.80 16.29 -5.56
N LYS A 338 36.79 15.56 -6.09
CA LYS A 338 36.69 14.89 -7.40
C LYS A 338 35.64 13.77 -7.39
N ALA A 339 35.51 13.04 -6.29
CA ALA A 339 34.45 12.05 -6.14
C ALA A 339 33.05 12.68 -6.16
N GLU A 340 32.87 13.86 -5.58
CA GLU A 340 31.60 14.60 -5.66
C GLU A 340 31.28 15.07 -7.09
N GLU A 341 32.27 15.49 -7.87
CA GLU A 341 32.08 15.84 -9.29
C GLU A 341 31.67 14.64 -10.17
N MET A 342 32.10 13.43 -9.80
CA MET A 342 31.81 12.18 -10.54
C MET A 342 30.49 11.52 -10.13
N ARG A 343 29.77 12.10 -9.17
CA ARG A 343 28.56 11.52 -8.61
C ARG A 343 27.50 11.30 -9.70
N VAL A 344 26.88 10.12 -9.66
CA VAL A 344 25.66 9.84 -10.42
C VAL A 344 24.49 10.54 -9.72
N SER A 345 23.91 11.54 -10.40
CA SER A 345 22.81 12.39 -9.91
C SER A 345 21.50 11.64 -9.75
#